data_AF-A0ABC9YTM7-F1
#
_entry.id   AF-A0ABC9YTM7-F1
#
_cell.length_a   1.000
_cell.length_b   1.000
_cell.length_c   1.000
_cell.angle_alpha   90.00
_cell.angle_beta   90.00
_cell.angle_gamma   90.00
#
_symmetry.space_group_name_H-M   'P 1'
#
loop_
_entity.id
_entity.type
_entity.pdbx_description
1 polymer ?
#
loop_
_entity_poly.entity_id
_entity_poly.type
_entity_poly.pdbx_seq_one_letter_code
_entity_poly.pdbx_strand_id
1 'polypeptide(L)'
;MAVDAARKAKVPGEEKAARAEKALREVTDRLVRDYVEAHPAERVEAVVGAVRKRFEGHSVRDFVPILVERIARRELDPTRAKNGAAQVEPSAPGTSGEGAGPAAETTSVFAAVAGRFVPARVLENKRMLGVVAAGLVAVLAVGVVLAVRQPDSSSATAAAPGLTTVRGVVGSEKAEFFGDPKVAEALAQRGFKVEVESAGSRQIATSVDLGKYDFAFPSSSAAAELVQRKSGVTGKYVPFSSPMAIATFKPIADLLTQAGIVQPGATTTFDIEKYLSLAEKGVQWNQLEGNSTYSVPKNVLVSTTDPRTSNSAAMYLAVTAYVANDNSTVRGAKAEDYAVSRVSRLFTRQGYTESSSDGPFKDYLSNGMGTVPMVWVYEAQYVDAAAHGKVKPDMVLMYPKPTVMSQHTVVPLNDKGDRLGKLLTTDPDLQRLAAQHGFRPNDVTLFTDVTTAHRIPVDANLVNQVSPPDYDTLEHLLDGVAKSYN
;
A
#
# COMPACT_ATOMS: atom_id res chain seq x y z
N MET A 1 -23.45 -35.98 59.07
CA MET A 1 -23.94 -34.62 58.83
C MET A 1 -23.03 -33.96 57.81
N ALA A 2 -23.43 -33.98 56.54
CA ALA A 2 -22.74 -33.28 55.46
C ALA A 2 -23.54 -32.00 55.18
N VAL A 3 -22.90 -30.86 55.34
CA VAL A 3 -23.43 -29.54 55.00
C VAL A 3 -22.79 -29.12 53.68
N ASP A 4 -23.65 -28.94 52.69
CA ASP A 4 -23.67 -27.89 51.65
C ASP A 4 -22.36 -27.28 51.16
N ALA A 5 -22.08 -27.49 49.86
CA ALA A 5 -21.69 -26.43 48.92
C ALA A 5 -21.70 -26.99 47.49
N ALA A 6 -22.86 -26.95 46.85
CA ALA A 6 -23.01 -27.25 45.42
C ALA A 6 -22.32 -26.16 44.56
N ARG A 7 -21.09 -26.41 44.11
CA ARG A 7 -20.48 -25.69 42.97
C ARG A 7 -20.93 -26.36 41.67
N LYS A 8 -22.03 -25.87 41.07
CA LYS A 8 -22.39 -26.19 39.68
C LYS A 8 -21.28 -25.68 38.75
N ALA A 9 -20.50 -26.59 38.16
CA ALA A 9 -19.62 -26.26 37.05
C ALA A 9 -20.48 -25.89 35.82
N LYS A 10 -20.27 -24.69 35.29
CA LYS A 10 -21.03 -24.13 34.16
C LYS A 10 -20.56 -24.75 32.85
N VAL A 11 -21.48 -25.13 31.96
CA VAL A 11 -21.17 -25.83 30.69
C VAL A 11 -20.35 -24.90 29.78
N PRO A 12 -19.28 -25.36 29.08
CA PRO A 12 -18.36 -24.51 28.30
C PRO A 12 -19.03 -23.61 27.24
N GLY A 13 -20.21 -23.98 26.74
CA GLY A 13 -20.99 -23.17 25.80
C GLY A 13 -21.68 -21.96 26.46
N GLU A 14 -22.03 -22.05 27.74
CA GLU A 14 -22.68 -20.97 28.48
C GLU A 14 -21.69 -19.86 28.89
N GLU A 15 -20.43 -20.20 29.12
CA GLU A 15 -19.38 -19.23 29.46
C GLU A 15 -19.01 -18.36 28.24
N LYS A 16 -18.93 -18.97 27.06
CA LYS A 16 -18.74 -18.24 25.79
C LYS A 16 -19.93 -17.34 25.45
N ALA A 17 -21.16 -17.82 25.67
CA ALA A 17 -22.37 -17.02 25.47
C ALA A 17 -22.40 -15.81 26.42
N ALA A 18 -22.06 -16.00 27.70
CA ALA A 18 -22.00 -14.93 28.68
C ALA A 18 -20.92 -13.88 28.34
N ARG A 19 -19.76 -14.32 27.82
CA ARG A 19 -18.68 -13.42 27.38
C ARG A 19 -19.08 -12.59 26.16
N ALA A 20 -19.75 -13.19 25.18
CA ALA A 20 -20.25 -12.49 24.00
C ALA A 20 -21.35 -11.47 24.37
N GLU A 21 -22.25 -11.84 25.28
CA GLU A 21 -23.28 -10.92 25.77
C GLU A 21 -22.69 -9.74 26.56
N LYS A 22 -21.65 -9.98 27.36
CA LYS A 22 -20.92 -8.92 28.04
C LYS A 22 -20.23 -7.97 27.04
N ALA A 23 -19.52 -8.51 26.05
CA ALA A 23 -18.88 -7.71 25.02
C ALA A 23 -19.88 -6.89 24.20
N LEU A 24 -21.08 -7.44 23.95
CA LEU A 24 -22.12 -6.72 23.25
C LEU A 24 -22.70 -5.56 24.08
N ARG A 25 -22.88 -5.74 25.40
CA ARG A 25 -23.24 -4.64 26.30
C ARG A 25 -22.19 -3.52 26.28
N GLU A 26 -20.91 -3.88 26.36
CA GLU A 26 -19.81 -2.90 26.29
C GLU A 26 -19.78 -2.14 24.96
N VAL A 27 -20.10 -2.81 23.85
CA VAL A 27 -20.28 -2.19 22.52
C VAL A 27 -21.46 -1.24 22.51
N THR A 28 -22.63 -1.66 23.01
CA THR A 28 -23.82 -0.81 23.08
C THR A 28 -23.55 0.43 23.91
N ASP A 29 -22.96 0.30 25.10
CA ASP A 29 -22.66 1.43 25.97
C ASP A 29 -21.66 2.40 25.33
N ARG A 30 -20.67 1.87 24.59
CA ARG A 30 -19.73 2.68 23.82
C ARG A 30 -20.45 3.44 22.71
N LEU A 31 -21.31 2.78 21.94
CA LEU A 31 -22.07 3.44 20.87
C LEU A 31 -23.06 4.47 21.39
N VAL A 32 -23.71 4.21 22.52
CA VAL A 32 -24.57 5.21 23.16
C VAL A 32 -23.74 6.43 23.53
N ARG A 33 -22.57 6.26 24.17
CA ARG A 33 -21.69 7.40 24.48
C ARG A 33 -21.19 8.13 23.23
N ASP A 34 -20.79 7.41 22.18
CA ASP A 34 -20.23 7.99 20.96
C ASP A 34 -21.27 8.76 20.12
N TYR A 35 -22.55 8.41 20.24
CA TYR A 35 -23.63 8.93 19.38
C TYR A 35 -24.76 9.63 20.14
N VAL A 36 -24.69 9.78 21.46
CA VAL A 36 -25.76 10.43 22.27
C VAL A 36 -26.05 11.87 21.84
N GLU A 37 -25.05 12.58 21.30
CA GLU A 37 -25.22 13.94 20.80
C GLU A 37 -26.02 14.01 19.49
N ALA A 38 -25.99 12.93 18.68
CA ALA A 38 -26.64 12.86 17.36
C ALA A 38 -27.93 12.01 17.36
N HIS A 39 -28.05 11.06 18.29
CA HIS A 39 -29.18 10.13 18.38
C HIS A 39 -29.56 9.87 19.85
N PRO A 40 -30.88 9.80 20.16
CA PRO A 40 -31.34 9.32 21.46
C PRO A 40 -30.80 7.92 21.76
N ALA A 41 -30.48 7.64 23.03
CA ALA A 41 -29.92 6.36 23.45
C ALA A 41 -30.82 5.18 23.04
N GLU A 42 -32.14 5.35 23.13
CA GLU A 42 -33.12 4.34 22.75
C GLU A 42 -33.03 3.96 21.27
N ARG A 43 -32.68 4.92 20.40
CA ARG A 43 -32.47 4.68 18.97
C ARG A 43 -31.18 3.91 18.71
N VAL A 44 -30.11 4.24 19.43
CA VAL A 44 -28.82 3.54 19.35
C VAL A 44 -28.98 2.08 19.78
N GLU A 45 -29.65 1.85 20.90
CA GLU A 45 -29.96 0.51 21.42
C GLU A 45 -30.85 -0.28 20.47
N ALA A 46 -31.88 0.34 19.88
CA ALA A 46 -32.76 -0.29 18.90
C ALA A 46 -32.00 -0.75 17.64
N VAL A 47 -31.07 0.07 17.14
CA VAL A 47 -30.23 -0.27 15.98
C VAL A 47 -29.29 -1.43 16.32
N VAL A 48 -28.61 -1.38 17.46
CA VAL A 48 -27.72 -2.47 17.91
C VAL A 48 -28.51 -3.78 18.09
N GLY A 49 -29.72 -3.71 18.66
CA GLY A 49 -30.62 -4.84 18.82
C GLY A 49 -31.11 -5.42 17.48
N ALA A 50 -31.49 -4.58 16.53
CA ALA A 50 -31.92 -5.00 15.20
C ALA A 50 -30.77 -5.68 14.42
N VAL A 51 -29.56 -5.15 14.52
CA VAL A 51 -28.37 -5.73 13.89
C VAL A 51 -27.98 -7.05 14.55
N ARG A 52 -28.04 -7.15 15.88
CA ARG A 52 -27.79 -8.40 16.62
C ARG A 52 -28.71 -9.54 16.16
N LYS A 53 -30.00 -9.26 15.96
CA LYS A 53 -30.99 -10.26 15.50
C LYS A 53 -30.63 -10.90 14.17
N ARG A 54 -29.91 -10.18 13.29
CA ARG A 54 -29.43 -10.72 12.00
C ARG A 54 -28.41 -11.85 12.15
N PHE A 55 -27.85 -12.02 13.34
CA PHE A 55 -26.86 -13.06 13.65
C PHE A 55 -27.40 -14.14 14.61
N GLU A 56 -28.70 -14.11 14.96
CA GLU A 56 -29.33 -15.18 15.72
C GLU A 56 -29.29 -16.50 14.93
N GLY A 57 -28.81 -17.58 15.54
CA GLY A 57 -28.66 -18.89 14.91
C GLY A 57 -27.30 -19.18 14.25
N HIS A 58 -26.41 -18.20 14.10
CA HIS A 58 -25.06 -18.42 13.55
C HIS A 58 -24.06 -18.92 14.61
N SER A 59 -23.21 -19.90 14.25
CA SER A 59 -22.26 -20.57 15.16
C SER A 59 -20.95 -19.81 15.41
N VAL A 60 -20.72 -18.69 14.71
CA VAL A 60 -19.51 -17.87 14.82
C VAL A 60 -19.72 -16.79 15.89
N ARG A 61 -19.71 -17.19 17.16
CA ARG A 61 -20.13 -16.35 18.31
C ARG A 61 -19.06 -15.37 18.81
N ASP A 62 -17.82 -15.49 18.35
CA ASP A 62 -16.69 -14.67 18.85
C ASP A 62 -16.52 -13.33 18.11
N PHE A 63 -17.15 -13.16 16.93
CA PHE A 63 -17.02 -11.94 16.11
C PHE A 63 -18.30 -11.09 16.06
N VAL A 64 -19.39 -11.56 16.66
CA VAL A 64 -20.70 -10.88 16.65
C VAL A 64 -20.60 -9.46 17.22
N PRO A 65 -19.93 -9.18 18.35
CA PRO A 65 -19.86 -7.83 18.88
C PRO A 65 -19.18 -6.82 17.93
N ILE A 66 -18.11 -7.23 17.24
CA ILE A 66 -17.37 -6.38 16.29
C ILE A 66 -18.21 -6.10 15.03
N LEU A 67 -18.88 -7.13 14.51
CA LEU A 67 -19.74 -7.00 13.34
C LEU A 67 -20.98 -6.16 13.64
N VAL A 68 -21.59 -6.37 14.81
CA VAL A 68 -22.72 -5.57 15.28
C VAL A 68 -22.30 -4.11 15.45
N GLU A 69 -21.14 -3.86 16.07
CA GLU A 69 -20.62 -2.49 16.22
C GLU A 69 -20.43 -1.80 14.87
N ARG A 70 -19.75 -2.46 13.93
CA ARG A 70 -19.44 -1.88 12.61
C ARG A 70 -20.71 -1.54 11.83
N ILE A 71 -21.70 -2.44 11.84
CA ILE A 71 -22.96 -2.24 11.13
C ILE A 71 -23.81 -1.18 11.82
N ALA A 72 -23.87 -1.18 13.16
CA ALA A 72 -24.60 -0.17 13.92
C ALA A 72 -24.03 1.24 13.72
N ARG A 73 -22.70 1.42 13.70
CA ARG A 73 -22.05 2.70 13.39
C ARG A 73 -22.44 3.25 12.01
N ARG A 74 -22.53 2.37 11.01
CA ARG A 74 -22.91 2.74 9.64
C ARG A 74 -24.40 3.10 9.52
N GLU A 75 -25.27 2.45 10.30
CA GLU A 75 -26.70 2.74 10.31
C GLU A 75 -27.05 3.99 11.14
N LEU A 76 -26.31 4.25 12.22
CA LEU A 76 -26.47 5.46 13.04
C LEU A 76 -25.91 6.68 12.31
N ASP A 77 -24.77 6.57 11.65
CA ASP A 77 -24.17 7.68 10.92
C ASP A 77 -23.91 7.32 9.44
N PRO A 78 -24.98 7.29 8.62
CA PRO A 78 -24.86 7.04 7.18
C PRO A 78 -24.09 8.15 6.47
N THR A 79 -24.03 9.33 7.08
CA THR A 79 -23.34 10.53 6.58
C THR A 79 -21.85 10.49 6.81
N ARG A 80 -21.31 9.89 7.86
CA ARG A 80 -19.84 9.68 7.99
C ARG A 80 -19.29 8.66 7.00
N ALA A 81 -20.15 7.77 6.50
CA ALA A 81 -19.84 6.92 5.34
C ALA A 81 -19.95 7.66 3.98
N LYS A 82 -20.67 8.79 3.92
CA LYS A 82 -20.85 9.62 2.71
C LYS A 82 -20.02 10.91 2.67
N ASN A 83 -19.61 11.44 3.83
CA ASN A 83 -18.84 12.68 4.01
C ASN A 83 -17.32 12.45 3.85
N GLY A 84 -16.90 11.24 3.46
CA GLY A 84 -15.59 11.00 2.85
C GLY A 84 -15.52 11.47 1.39
N ALA A 85 -16.63 11.95 0.81
CA ALA A 85 -16.71 12.41 -0.56
C ALA A 85 -17.55 13.70 -0.67
N ALA A 86 -16.86 14.85 -0.72
CA ALA A 86 -17.33 16.18 -1.17
C ALA A 86 -18.41 16.86 -0.29
N GLN A 87 -18.44 18.17 -0.05
CA GLN A 87 -17.69 19.33 -0.54
C GLN A 87 -18.00 20.51 0.41
N VAL A 88 -17.03 21.41 0.61
CA VAL A 88 -17.30 22.83 0.92
C VAL A 88 -17.26 23.56 -0.42
N GLU A 89 -18.20 24.49 -0.66
CA GLU A 89 -17.98 25.81 -1.31
C GLU A 89 -19.32 26.59 -1.49
N PRO A 90 -19.36 27.92 -1.78
CA PRO A 90 -18.94 29.05 -0.93
C PRO A 90 -19.93 30.26 -0.88
N SER A 91 -19.62 31.24 -0.01
CA SER A 91 -19.98 32.69 -0.02
C SER A 91 -21.10 33.23 0.90
N ALA A 92 -20.76 34.31 1.63
CA ALA A 92 -21.39 35.00 2.78
C ALA A 92 -22.48 36.05 2.38
N PRO A 93 -23.09 36.93 3.25
CA PRO A 93 -22.59 37.57 4.50
C PRO A 93 -23.59 37.71 5.70
N GLY A 94 -23.09 37.99 6.91
CA GLY A 94 -23.92 38.53 8.02
C GLY A 94 -23.47 38.28 9.47
N THR A 95 -22.73 39.25 10.03
CA THR A 95 -22.76 39.80 11.42
C THR A 95 -22.78 38.94 12.70
N SER A 96 -21.81 39.29 13.57
CA SER A 96 -21.83 39.51 15.04
C SER A 96 -21.83 38.32 16.04
N GLY A 97 -20.90 38.39 17.01
CA GLY A 97 -21.05 37.78 18.35
C GLY A 97 -19.76 37.28 19.00
N GLU A 98 -19.34 37.93 20.09
CA GLU A 98 -18.15 37.69 20.94
C GLU A 98 -18.13 36.35 21.71
N GLY A 99 -16.95 35.91 22.17
CA GLY A 99 -16.81 34.96 23.28
C GLY A 99 -15.42 34.32 23.45
N ALA A 100 -14.84 34.40 24.65
CA ALA A 100 -13.45 34.10 25.04
C ALA A 100 -13.09 32.58 25.23
N GLY A 101 -11.78 32.27 25.33
CA GLY A 101 -11.14 30.91 25.41
C GLY A 101 -11.31 30.13 26.74
N PRO A 102 -10.38 29.24 27.21
CA PRO A 102 -9.03 28.89 26.73
C PRO A 102 -8.76 27.36 26.54
N ALA A 103 -7.48 27.04 26.28
CA ALA A 103 -6.87 25.76 25.90
C ALA A 103 -7.01 24.56 26.88
N ALA A 104 -6.97 23.33 26.32
CA ALA A 104 -6.60 22.11 27.04
C ALA A 104 -5.87 21.11 26.12
N GLU A 105 -4.74 20.61 26.63
CA GLU A 105 -3.78 19.68 26.02
C GLU A 105 -4.41 18.31 25.73
N THR A 106 -4.08 17.69 24.59
CA THR A 106 -4.40 16.29 24.29
C THR A 106 -3.13 15.46 24.25
N THR A 107 -2.89 14.75 25.34
CA THR A 107 -1.89 13.70 25.47
C THR A 107 -2.33 12.49 24.63
N SER A 108 -1.52 12.13 23.65
CA SER A 108 -1.76 11.04 22.70
C SER A 108 -1.80 9.66 23.38
N VAL A 109 -2.80 8.88 22.98
CA VAL A 109 -3.16 7.52 23.44
C VAL A 109 -2.18 6.43 22.92
N PHE A 110 -1.10 6.80 22.24
CA PHE A 110 -0.12 5.85 21.70
C PHE A 110 0.87 5.25 22.72
N ALA A 111 0.80 5.63 24.01
CA ALA A 111 1.68 5.11 25.05
C ALA A 111 1.19 3.83 25.76
N ALA A 112 0.02 3.27 25.40
CA ALA A 112 -0.59 2.17 26.16
C ALA A 112 -0.42 0.75 25.59
N VAL A 113 0.28 0.56 24.46
CA VAL A 113 0.46 -0.77 23.85
C VAL A 113 1.93 -1.03 23.48
N ALA A 114 2.81 -0.92 24.46
CA ALA A 114 4.17 -1.46 24.40
C ALA A 114 4.58 -1.90 25.80
N GLY A 115 4.21 -3.13 26.17
CA GLY A 115 4.59 -3.65 27.48
C GLY A 115 3.94 -4.96 27.86
N ARG A 116 4.38 -6.07 27.25
CA ARG A 116 4.33 -7.40 27.87
C ARG A 116 5.25 -8.36 27.13
N PHE A 117 6.46 -8.55 27.67
CA PHE A 117 7.21 -9.82 27.84
C PHE A 117 8.72 -9.58 27.91
N VAL A 118 9.27 -9.40 29.14
CA VAL A 118 10.64 -9.80 29.55
C VAL A 118 10.60 -10.01 31.09
N PRO A 119 11.24 -11.06 31.67
CA PRO A 119 10.97 -11.53 33.03
C PRO A 119 11.64 -10.73 34.15
N ALA A 120 11.14 -10.90 35.36
CA ALA A 120 11.56 -10.22 36.58
C ALA A 120 12.92 -10.71 37.12
N ARG A 121 13.87 -9.77 37.29
CA ARG A 121 14.65 -9.50 38.52
C ARG A 121 15.82 -8.57 38.17
N VAL A 122 15.84 -7.38 38.78
CA VAL A 122 16.97 -6.71 39.49
C VAL A 122 16.59 -5.23 39.70
N LEU A 123 16.92 -4.76 40.90
CA LEU A 123 16.48 -3.54 41.60
C LEU A 123 16.99 -2.21 41.03
N GLU A 124 16.20 -1.16 41.32
CA GLU A 124 16.54 0.20 41.78
C GLU A 124 17.67 1.00 41.11
N ASN A 125 17.30 2.11 40.43
CA ASN A 125 17.67 3.47 40.85
C ASN A 125 17.04 4.55 39.95
N LYS A 126 16.13 5.36 40.52
CA LYS A 126 15.49 6.52 39.87
C LYS A 126 16.36 7.77 39.98
N ARG A 127 17.43 7.86 39.18
CA ARG A 127 18.15 9.14 38.92
C ARG A 127 18.78 9.15 37.52
N MET A 128 17.96 9.02 36.47
CA MET A 128 18.43 9.31 35.11
C MET A 128 17.27 9.62 34.15
N LEU A 129 16.34 10.49 34.56
CA LEU A 129 15.36 11.10 33.64
C LEU A 129 15.37 12.63 33.65
N GLY A 130 16.28 13.26 34.42
CA GLY A 130 16.43 14.71 34.50
C GLY A 130 17.50 15.31 33.58
N VAL A 131 18.33 14.48 32.91
CA VAL A 131 19.50 14.98 32.15
C VAL A 131 19.20 15.18 30.66
N VAL A 132 18.17 14.53 30.10
CA VAL A 132 17.84 14.65 28.66
C VAL A 132 16.93 15.86 28.36
N ALA A 133 16.05 16.24 29.29
CA ALA A 133 15.19 17.42 29.12
C ALA A 133 15.91 18.76 29.41
N ALA A 134 16.91 18.77 30.31
CA ALA A 134 17.73 19.96 30.56
C ALA A 134 18.76 20.23 29.45
N GLY A 135 19.23 19.17 28.76
CA GLY A 135 20.16 19.30 27.63
C GLY A 135 19.55 19.96 26.40
N LEU A 136 18.28 19.68 26.07
CA LEU A 136 17.64 20.24 24.89
C LEU A 136 17.27 21.72 25.05
N VAL A 137 16.86 22.13 26.25
CA VAL A 137 16.57 23.54 26.57
C VAL A 137 17.87 24.36 26.70
N ALA A 138 18.95 23.76 27.22
CA ALA A 138 20.26 24.41 27.25
C ALA A 138 20.87 24.57 25.84
N VAL A 139 20.68 23.62 24.92
CA VAL A 139 21.18 23.75 23.53
C VAL A 139 20.39 24.80 22.73
N LEU A 140 19.06 24.91 22.94
CA LEU A 140 18.25 25.96 22.33
C LEU A 140 18.54 27.35 22.94
N ALA A 141 18.75 27.44 24.26
CA ALA A 141 19.11 28.71 24.91
C ALA A 141 20.55 29.16 24.59
N VAL A 142 21.50 28.23 24.47
CA VAL A 142 22.88 28.55 24.05
C VAL A 142 22.93 28.92 22.57
N GLY A 143 22.09 28.32 21.71
CA GLY A 143 21.95 28.74 20.31
C GLY A 143 21.38 30.16 20.15
N VAL A 144 20.43 30.55 21.00
CA VAL A 144 19.86 31.91 21.01
C VAL A 144 20.79 32.93 21.68
N VAL A 145 21.56 32.54 22.70
CA VAL A 145 22.51 33.45 23.38
C VAL A 145 23.82 33.63 22.60
N LEU A 146 24.27 32.62 21.83
CA LEU A 146 25.41 32.77 20.91
C LEU A 146 25.08 33.55 19.64
N ALA A 147 23.80 33.59 19.23
CA ALA A 147 23.34 34.44 18.12
C ALA A 147 23.25 35.93 18.48
N VAL A 148 23.18 36.28 19.77
CA VAL A 148 23.01 37.67 20.26
C VAL A 148 24.33 38.28 20.76
N ARG A 149 25.46 37.55 20.71
CA ARG A 149 26.76 38.04 21.17
C ARG A 149 27.89 37.77 20.20
N GLN A 150 27.87 38.40 19.03
CA GLN A 150 29.10 38.84 18.36
C GLN A 150 28.95 40.28 17.84
N PRO A 151 29.94 41.16 18.08
CA PRO A 151 29.94 42.54 17.62
C PRO A 151 30.21 42.61 16.12
N ASP A 152 29.74 43.72 15.53
CA ASP A 152 29.76 44.04 14.11
C ASP A 152 31.02 43.59 13.36
N SER A 153 30.84 42.65 12.44
CA SER A 153 31.74 42.43 11.31
C SER A 153 30.88 42.03 10.12
N SER A 154 30.54 43.04 9.32
CA SER A 154 29.79 42.92 8.07
C SER A 154 30.51 41.97 7.11
N SER A 155 30.12 40.71 7.11
CA SER A 155 30.31 39.78 6.00
C SER A 155 28.92 39.42 5.52
N ALA A 156 28.54 39.94 4.36
CA ALA A 156 27.30 39.57 3.70
C ALA A 156 27.37 38.08 3.31
N THR A 157 26.97 37.19 4.23
CA THR A 157 26.56 35.84 3.86
C THR A 157 25.35 36.00 2.96
N ALA A 158 25.57 35.84 1.65
CA ALA A 158 24.49 35.66 0.70
C ALA A 158 23.55 34.58 1.27
N ALA A 159 22.30 34.96 1.54
CA ALA A 159 21.28 33.99 1.89
C ALA A 159 21.31 32.90 0.81
N ALA A 160 21.51 31.64 1.22
CA ALA A 160 21.40 30.53 0.29
C ALA A 160 20.06 30.69 -0.46
N PRO A 161 20.06 30.69 -1.80
CA PRO A 161 18.84 30.93 -2.55
C PRO A 161 17.76 29.94 -2.08
N GLY A 162 16.58 30.46 -1.76
CA GLY A 162 15.48 29.64 -1.25
C GLY A 162 15.13 28.54 -2.23
N LEU A 163 15.01 27.30 -1.75
CA LEU A 163 14.61 26.17 -2.58
C LEU A 163 13.19 26.37 -3.11
N THR A 164 12.96 25.99 -4.37
CA THR A 164 11.62 25.94 -4.94
C THR A 164 10.93 24.68 -4.44
N THR A 165 9.91 24.83 -3.59
CA THR A 165 9.07 23.70 -3.19
C THR A 165 8.21 23.23 -4.35
N VAL A 166 8.25 21.92 -4.62
CA VAL A 166 7.48 21.23 -5.65
C VAL A 166 6.74 20.07 -5.01
N ARG A 167 5.41 20.10 -5.08
CA ARG A 167 4.52 19.10 -4.49
C ARG A 167 4.02 18.14 -5.54
N GLY A 168 4.01 16.85 -5.26
CA GLY A 168 3.52 15.85 -6.21
C GLY A 168 2.80 14.68 -5.57
N VAL A 169 2.04 13.98 -6.40
CA VAL A 169 1.45 12.69 -6.04
C VAL A 169 2.14 11.57 -6.81
N VAL A 170 2.56 10.51 -6.13
CA VAL A 170 3.39 9.45 -6.67
C VAL A 170 2.82 8.06 -6.37
N GLY A 171 3.04 7.10 -7.28
CA GLY A 171 2.86 5.67 -6.95
C GLY A 171 3.75 5.24 -5.76
N SER A 172 3.22 4.42 -4.85
CA SER A 172 3.83 4.10 -3.55
C SER A 172 5.21 3.46 -3.63
N GLU A 173 5.53 2.77 -4.71
CA GLU A 173 6.84 2.17 -4.92
C GLU A 173 7.98 3.20 -5.07
N LYS A 174 7.66 4.49 -5.23
CA LYS A 174 8.65 5.60 -5.28
C LYS A 174 8.85 6.28 -3.92
N ALA A 175 8.15 5.87 -2.87
CA ALA A 175 8.21 6.51 -1.56
C ALA A 175 9.63 6.46 -0.98
N GLU A 176 10.32 5.32 -1.05
CA GLU A 176 11.70 5.16 -0.56
C GLU A 176 12.68 6.01 -1.37
N PHE A 177 12.50 6.14 -2.69
CA PHE A 177 13.32 7.01 -3.54
C PHE A 177 13.21 8.48 -3.14
N PHE A 178 12.00 9.03 -3.02
CA PHE A 178 11.82 10.43 -2.61
C PHE A 178 12.10 10.66 -1.12
N GLY A 179 12.05 9.62 -0.30
CA GLY A 179 12.42 9.65 1.11
C GLY A 179 13.93 9.58 1.38
N ASP A 180 14.74 9.22 0.38
CA ASP A 180 16.19 9.11 0.50
C ASP A 180 16.85 10.50 0.67
N PRO A 181 17.60 10.74 1.77
CA PRO A 181 18.35 11.98 1.96
C PRO A 181 19.27 12.35 0.79
N LYS A 182 19.86 11.36 0.09
CA LYS A 182 20.72 11.61 -1.07
C LYS A 182 19.93 12.13 -2.27
N VAL A 183 18.70 11.67 -2.46
CA VAL A 183 17.80 12.18 -3.50
C VAL A 183 17.36 13.60 -3.14
N ALA A 184 17.00 13.85 -1.88
CA ALA A 184 16.67 15.19 -1.39
C ALA A 184 17.84 16.17 -1.56
N GLU A 185 19.06 15.74 -1.26
CA GLU A 185 20.27 16.53 -1.46
C GLU A 185 20.54 16.82 -2.94
N ALA A 186 20.47 15.82 -3.81
CA ALA A 186 20.63 16.00 -5.26
C ALA A 186 19.60 16.98 -5.84
N LEU A 187 18.34 16.91 -5.38
CA LEU A 187 17.29 17.86 -5.76
C LEU A 187 17.58 19.27 -5.21
N ALA A 188 18.03 19.39 -3.96
CA ALA A 188 18.33 20.66 -3.32
C ALA A 188 19.51 21.38 -4.00
N GLN A 189 20.55 20.64 -4.42
CA GLN A 189 21.66 21.18 -5.22
C GLN A 189 21.19 21.76 -6.56
N ARG A 190 20.00 21.35 -7.03
CA ARG A 190 19.33 21.88 -8.24
C ARG A 190 18.21 22.86 -7.93
N GLY A 191 18.13 23.34 -6.69
CA GLY A 191 17.21 24.37 -6.25
C GLY A 191 15.80 23.87 -5.97
N PHE A 192 15.60 22.57 -5.75
CA PHE A 192 14.29 21.96 -5.50
C PHE A 192 14.17 21.38 -4.09
N LYS A 193 13.02 21.61 -3.46
CA LYS A 193 12.56 20.81 -2.32
C LYS A 193 11.32 20.04 -2.79
N VAL A 194 11.40 18.73 -2.90
CA VAL A 194 10.29 17.91 -3.39
C VAL A 194 9.54 17.29 -2.21
N GLU A 195 8.22 17.46 -2.21
CA GLU A 195 7.31 16.90 -1.21
C GLU A 195 6.32 16.00 -1.95
N VAL A 196 6.19 14.74 -1.54
CA VAL A 196 5.34 13.77 -2.24
C VAL A 196 4.30 13.16 -1.33
N GLU A 197 3.13 12.92 -1.89
CA GLU A 197 2.08 12.08 -1.31
C GLU A 197 1.93 10.79 -2.13
N SER A 198 1.71 9.67 -1.44
CA SER A 198 1.59 8.36 -2.09
C SER A 198 0.14 7.99 -2.34
N ALA A 199 -0.18 7.54 -3.55
CA ALA A 199 -1.49 6.99 -3.91
C ALA A 199 -1.34 5.85 -4.93
N GLY A 200 -2.37 5.00 -5.06
CA GLY A 200 -2.41 4.00 -6.12
C GLY A 200 -2.41 4.67 -7.49
N SER A 201 -1.63 4.16 -8.45
CA SER A 201 -1.46 4.82 -9.75
C SER A 201 -2.77 5.04 -10.53
N ARG A 202 -3.77 4.15 -10.41
CA ARG A 202 -5.12 4.40 -10.97
C ARG A 202 -5.88 5.43 -10.14
N GLN A 203 -5.72 5.40 -8.82
CA GLN A 203 -6.30 6.40 -7.91
C GLN A 203 -5.80 7.82 -8.24
N ILE A 204 -4.50 7.98 -8.54
CA ILE A 204 -3.91 9.26 -8.99
C ILE A 204 -4.68 9.84 -10.17
N ALA A 205 -5.02 8.99 -11.14
CA ALA A 205 -5.71 9.44 -12.34
C ALA A 205 -7.22 9.59 -12.15
N THR A 206 -7.84 8.85 -11.24
CA THR A 206 -9.31 8.75 -11.14
C THR A 206 -9.93 9.60 -10.03
N SER A 207 -9.32 9.68 -8.85
CA SER A 207 -9.97 10.26 -7.65
C SER A 207 -9.12 11.24 -6.85
N VAL A 208 -7.83 11.37 -7.14
CA VAL A 208 -6.98 12.40 -6.52
C VAL A 208 -7.33 13.78 -7.11
N ASP A 209 -7.42 14.77 -6.23
CA ASP A 209 -7.56 16.18 -6.60
C ASP A 209 -6.21 16.73 -7.07
N LEU A 210 -6.00 16.71 -8.38
CA LEU A 210 -4.73 17.09 -9.02
C LEU A 210 -4.40 18.59 -8.88
N GLY A 211 -5.39 19.45 -8.58
CA GLY A 211 -5.17 20.90 -8.47
C GLY A 211 -4.24 21.32 -7.32
N LYS A 212 -3.95 20.41 -6.40
CA LYS A 212 -3.06 20.61 -5.24
C LYS A 212 -1.58 20.37 -5.53
N TYR A 213 -1.25 19.80 -6.69
CA TYR A 213 0.08 19.32 -7.01
C TYR A 213 0.68 20.03 -8.22
N ASP A 214 2.01 20.09 -8.23
CA ASP A 214 2.80 20.57 -9.36
C ASP A 214 3.07 19.46 -10.40
N PHE A 215 3.05 18.19 -9.97
CA PHE A 215 3.20 17.03 -10.85
C PHE A 215 2.45 15.80 -10.31
N ALA A 216 2.11 14.89 -11.23
CA ALA A 216 1.67 13.53 -10.90
C ALA A 216 2.67 12.52 -11.47
N PHE A 217 2.93 11.43 -10.75
CA PHE A 217 3.92 10.43 -11.15
C PHE A 217 3.40 8.99 -10.95
N PRO A 218 2.38 8.59 -11.72
CA PRO A 218 1.92 7.21 -11.72
C PRO A 218 2.98 6.26 -12.31
N SER A 219 2.95 5.03 -11.85
CA SER A 219 3.73 3.88 -12.37
C SER A 219 3.17 3.34 -13.70
N SER A 220 2.36 4.13 -14.42
CA SER A 220 1.53 3.65 -15.53
C SER A 220 1.43 4.68 -16.63
N SER A 221 1.72 4.29 -17.87
CA SER A 221 1.51 5.14 -19.04
C SER A 221 0.03 5.44 -19.28
N ALA A 222 -0.84 4.44 -19.04
CA ALA A 222 -2.29 4.60 -19.21
C ALA A 222 -2.87 5.59 -18.17
N ALA A 223 -2.47 5.47 -16.90
CA ALA A 223 -2.90 6.43 -15.88
C ALA A 223 -2.32 7.84 -16.15
N ALA A 224 -1.07 7.93 -16.61
CA ALA A 224 -0.47 9.21 -17.00
C ALA A 224 -1.22 9.86 -18.16
N GLU A 225 -1.63 9.08 -19.17
CA GLU A 225 -2.43 9.59 -20.28
C GLU A 225 -3.77 10.15 -19.80
N LEU A 226 -4.45 9.48 -18.87
CA LEU A 226 -5.68 10.02 -18.28
C LEU A 226 -5.44 11.33 -17.52
N VAL A 227 -4.36 11.40 -16.74
CA VAL A 227 -3.96 12.64 -16.04
C VAL A 227 -3.72 13.76 -17.06
N GLN A 228 -2.98 13.50 -18.13
CA GLN A 228 -2.73 14.46 -19.22
C GLN A 228 -4.05 14.99 -19.82
N ARG A 229 -4.97 14.08 -20.16
CA ARG A 229 -6.31 14.41 -20.70
C ARG A 229 -7.11 15.28 -19.72
N LYS A 230 -7.14 14.93 -18.43
CA LYS A 230 -7.89 15.65 -17.39
C LYS A 230 -7.31 17.03 -17.06
N SER A 231 -5.99 17.15 -17.08
CA SER A 231 -5.29 18.39 -16.73
C SER A 231 -5.04 19.30 -17.94
N GLY A 232 -5.36 18.86 -19.16
CA GLY A 232 -5.13 19.64 -20.38
C GLY A 232 -3.65 19.84 -20.72
N VAL A 233 -2.78 18.95 -20.25
CA VAL A 233 -1.32 19.01 -20.48
C VAL A 233 -0.87 17.93 -21.45
N THR A 234 0.12 18.23 -22.28
CA THR A 234 0.69 17.28 -23.26
C THR A 234 2.09 16.80 -22.90
N GLY A 235 2.76 17.50 -21.98
CA GLY A 235 4.09 17.12 -21.48
C GLY A 235 4.02 15.80 -20.70
N LYS A 236 5.04 14.97 -20.86
CA LYS A 236 5.31 13.81 -20.00
C LYS A 236 6.78 13.44 -20.03
N TYR A 237 7.25 12.83 -18.96
CA TYR A 237 8.62 12.33 -18.85
C TYR A 237 8.62 10.91 -18.32
N VAL A 238 9.47 10.04 -18.86
CA VAL A 238 9.65 8.67 -18.38
C VAL A 238 11.09 8.53 -17.87
N PRO A 239 11.36 8.94 -16.62
CA PRO A 239 12.71 8.91 -16.09
C PRO A 239 13.24 7.49 -15.87
N PHE A 240 12.35 6.52 -15.61
CA PHE A 240 12.71 5.13 -15.37
C PHE A 240 11.51 4.19 -15.50
N SER A 241 11.78 2.89 -15.50
CA SER A 241 10.81 1.81 -15.63
C SER A 241 11.07 0.67 -14.65
N SER A 242 10.08 -0.21 -14.47
CA SER A 242 10.26 -1.47 -13.75
C SER A 242 9.39 -2.55 -14.39
N PRO A 243 9.95 -3.71 -14.75
CA PRO A 243 9.14 -4.84 -15.17
C PRO A 243 8.36 -5.41 -13.98
N MET A 244 7.25 -6.08 -14.28
CA MET A 244 6.55 -6.87 -13.27
C MET A 244 7.25 -8.22 -13.06
N ALA A 245 7.21 -8.68 -11.82
CA ALA A 245 7.80 -9.93 -11.38
C ALA A 245 6.93 -10.57 -10.29
N ILE A 246 7.29 -11.79 -9.91
CA ILE A 246 6.66 -12.52 -8.80
C ILE A 246 7.73 -12.75 -7.73
N ALA A 247 7.54 -12.17 -6.55
CA ALA A 247 8.34 -12.49 -5.38
C ALA A 247 7.76 -13.73 -4.70
N THR A 248 8.61 -14.72 -4.43
CA THR A 248 8.23 -15.98 -3.78
C THR A 248 9.36 -16.49 -2.91
N PHE A 249 9.25 -17.74 -2.47
CA PHE A 249 10.24 -18.45 -1.69
C PHE A 249 10.71 -19.69 -2.43
N LYS A 250 11.97 -20.06 -2.27
CA LYS A 250 12.58 -21.24 -2.89
C LYS A 250 11.71 -22.50 -2.75
N PRO A 251 11.15 -22.86 -1.58
CA PRO A 251 10.34 -24.08 -1.47
C PRO A 251 9.01 -24.01 -2.25
N ILE A 252 8.48 -22.81 -2.49
CA ILE A 252 7.30 -22.59 -3.34
C ILE A 252 7.69 -22.68 -4.82
N ALA A 253 8.81 -22.07 -5.22
CA ALA A 253 9.32 -22.15 -6.59
C ALA A 253 9.67 -23.60 -6.98
N ASP A 254 10.27 -24.37 -6.08
CA ASP A 254 10.62 -25.78 -6.30
C ASP A 254 9.35 -26.63 -6.51
N LEU A 255 8.29 -26.39 -5.72
CA LEU A 255 7.01 -27.07 -5.87
C LEU A 255 6.36 -26.75 -7.23
N LEU A 256 6.38 -25.49 -7.64
CA LEU A 256 5.82 -25.07 -8.92
C LEU A 256 6.68 -25.50 -10.12
N THR A 257 7.96 -25.80 -9.89
CA THR A 257 8.83 -26.43 -10.89
C THR A 257 8.40 -27.87 -11.13
N GLN A 258 8.09 -28.62 -10.07
CA GLN A 258 7.54 -29.99 -10.20
C GLN A 258 6.18 -29.98 -10.90
N ALA A 259 5.36 -28.95 -10.68
CA ALA A 259 4.10 -28.74 -11.39
C ALA A 259 4.28 -28.24 -12.85
N GLY A 260 5.52 -28.02 -13.32
CA GLY A 260 5.83 -27.59 -14.68
C GLY A 260 5.50 -26.12 -14.99
N ILE A 261 5.15 -25.31 -13.98
CA ILE A 261 4.80 -23.89 -14.10
C ILE A 261 6.05 -23.01 -14.00
N VAL A 262 7.00 -23.39 -13.16
CA VAL A 262 8.26 -22.66 -12.97
C VAL A 262 9.39 -23.35 -13.72
N GLN A 263 10.22 -22.55 -14.38
CA GLN A 263 11.46 -22.99 -15.02
C GLN A 263 12.64 -22.31 -14.32
N PRO A 264 13.51 -23.06 -13.61
CA PRO A 264 14.73 -22.51 -13.05
C PRO A 264 15.72 -22.16 -14.17
N GLY A 265 16.58 -21.17 -13.91
CA GLY A 265 17.58 -20.70 -14.86
C GLY A 265 18.46 -19.62 -14.22
N ALA A 266 19.24 -18.91 -15.05
CA ALA A 266 19.97 -17.72 -14.60
C ALA A 266 19.03 -16.69 -13.96
N THR A 267 17.83 -16.57 -14.54
CA THR A 267 16.65 -16.00 -13.91
C THR A 267 15.54 -17.04 -13.91
N THR A 268 14.84 -17.17 -12.78
CA THR A 268 13.71 -18.10 -12.66
C THR A 268 12.52 -17.52 -13.41
N THR A 269 11.83 -18.34 -14.20
CA THR A 269 10.69 -17.89 -15.01
C THR A 269 9.41 -18.64 -14.68
N PHE A 270 8.27 -17.96 -14.83
CA PHE A 270 6.94 -18.44 -14.43
C PHE A 270 6.00 -18.42 -15.63
N ASP A 271 5.49 -19.57 -16.02
CA ASP A 271 4.64 -19.77 -17.20
C ASP A 271 3.19 -19.34 -16.89
N ILE A 272 2.77 -18.19 -17.44
CA ILE A 272 1.43 -17.64 -17.17
C ILE A 272 0.34 -18.53 -17.75
N GLU A 273 0.55 -19.16 -18.90
CA GLU A 273 -0.47 -19.98 -19.56
C GLU A 273 -0.78 -21.25 -18.75
N LYS A 274 0.26 -21.94 -18.28
CA LYS A 274 0.08 -23.09 -17.38
C LYS A 274 -0.50 -22.69 -16.04
N TYR A 275 -0.08 -21.55 -15.51
CA TYR A 275 -0.66 -21.01 -14.27
C TYR A 275 -2.16 -20.73 -14.42
N LEU A 276 -2.58 -20.07 -15.50
CA LEU A 276 -4.00 -19.80 -15.76
C LEU A 276 -4.80 -21.11 -15.86
N SER A 277 -4.29 -22.09 -16.61
CA SER A 277 -4.90 -23.42 -16.72
C SER A 277 -5.12 -24.11 -15.37
N LEU A 278 -4.20 -23.89 -14.43
CA LEU A 278 -4.29 -24.41 -13.06
C LEU A 278 -5.28 -23.60 -12.20
N ALA A 279 -5.21 -22.27 -12.26
CA ALA A 279 -6.03 -21.37 -11.47
C ALA A 279 -7.52 -21.44 -11.85
N GLU A 280 -7.84 -21.61 -13.13
CA GLU A 280 -9.20 -21.77 -13.64
C GLU A 280 -9.89 -23.01 -13.08
N LYS A 281 -9.15 -24.12 -12.99
CA LYS A 281 -9.60 -25.37 -12.36
C LYS A 281 -9.76 -25.24 -10.84
N GLY A 282 -9.29 -24.15 -10.25
CA GLY A 282 -9.36 -23.92 -8.81
C GLY A 282 -8.51 -24.89 -8.01
N VAL A 283 -7.37 -25.31 -8.56
CA VAL A 283 -6.43 -26.18 -7.86
C VAL A 283 -5.94 -25.51 -6.59
N GLN A 284 -5.92 -26.29 -5.51
CA GLN A 284 -5.42 -25.90 -4.20
C GLN A 284 -3.99 -26.40 -3.99
N TRP A 285 -3.25 -25.76 -3.08
CA TRP A 285 -1.87 -26.16 -2.82
C TRP A 285 -1.75 -27.62 -2.38
N ASN A 286 -2.62 -28.10 -1.49
CA ASN A 286 -2.66 -29.51 -1.06
C ASN A 286 -3.06 -30.52 -2.16
N GLN A 287 -3.46 -30.05 -3.35
CA GLN A 287 -3.78 -30.89 -4.51
C GLN A 287 -2.61 -30.97 -5.51
N LEU A 288 -1.52 -30.23 -5.29
CA LEU A 288 -0.31 -30.38 -6.06
C LEU A 288 0.38 -31.70 -5.68
N GLU A 289 0.67 -32.51 -6.69
CA GLU A 289 1.33 -33.80 -6.51
C GLU A 289 2.67 -33.61 -5.76
N GLY A 290 2.93 -34.46 -4.77
CA GLY A 290 4.16 -34.39 -3.97
C GLY A 290 4.24 -33.22 -2.98
N ASN A 291 3.20 -32.40 -2.82
CA ASN A 291 3.27 -31.25 -1.91
C ASN A 291 3.19 -31.63 -0.43
N SER A 292 4.35 -31.71 0.22
CA SER A 292 4.48 -31.73 1.69
C SER A 292 4.91 -30.38 2.29
N THR A 293 5.32 -29.42 1.46
CA THR A 293 5.99 -28.18 1.89
C THR A 293 5.02 -27.06 2.26
N TYR A 294 3.96 -26.88 1.47
CA TYR A 294 2.93 -25.86 1.67
C TYR A 294 1.55 -26.49 1.44
N SER A 295 1.24 -27.54 2.21
CA SER A 295 0.02 -28.34 2.03
C SER A 295 -1.18 -27.70 2.73
N VAL A 296 -1.75 -26.67 2.12
CA VAL A 296 -2.92 -25.95 2.64
C VAL A 296 -4.09 -26.00 1.66
N PRO A 297 -5.35 -26.00 2.13
CA PRO A 297 -6.55 -26.01 1.27
C PRO A 297 -6.87 -24.59 0.74
N LYS A 298 -5.86 -23.88 0.22
CA LYS A 298 -6.00 -22.57 -0.43
C LYS A 298 -5.70 -22.72 -1.92
N ASN A 299 -6.38 -21.93 -2.76
CA ASN A 299 -6.07 -21.89 -4.19
C ASN A 299 -4.62 -21.44 -4.44
N VAL A 300 -3.99 -22.03 -5.45
CA VAL A 300 -2.68 -21.58 -5.94
C VAL A 300 -2.91 -20.26 -6.69
N LEU A 301 -2.62 -19.14 -6.02
CA LEU A 301 -2.81 -17.79 -6.55
C LEU A 301 -1.56 -16.96 -6.33
N VAL A 302 -1.27 -16.09 -7.30
CA VAL A 302 -0.31 -15.00 -7.12
C VAL A 302 -1.05 -13.85 -6.47
N SER A 303 -0.63 -13.45 -5.26
CA SER A 303 -1.25 -12.32 -4.56
C SER A 303 -0.99 -11.01 -5.29
N THR A 304 -1.99 -10.16 -5.44
CA THR A 304 -1.89 -8.84 -6.08
C THR A 304 -2.70 -7.79 -5.31
N THR A 305 -2.57 -6.55 -5.72
CA THR A 305 -3.27 -5.39 -5.16
C THR A 305 -4.73 -5.28 -5.64
N ASP A 306 -5.47 -4.30 -5.12
CA ASP A 306 -6.83 -4.00 -5.56
C ASP A 306 -6.86 -3.42 -6.98
N PRO A 307 -7.52 -4.08 -7.97
CA PRO A 307 -7.62 -3.57 -9.33
C PRO A 307 -8.35 -2.22 -9.43
N ARG A 308 -9.14 -1.85 -8.43
CA ARG A 308 -9.88 -0.57 -8.45
C ARG A 308 -8.98 0.63 -8.27
N THR A 309 -7.78 0.47 -7.70
CA THR A 309 -6.91 1.59 -7.30
C THR A 309 -5.45 1.45 -7.75
N SER A 310 -4.95 0.23 -7.94
CA SER A 310 -3.52 -0.05 -8.13
C SER A 310 -3.12 -0.39 -9.57
N ASN A 311 -2.00 0.15 -10.02
CA ASN A 311 -1.40 -0.26 -11.31
C ASN A 311 -0.79 -1.67 -11.26
N SER A 312 -0.31 -2.15 -10.11
CA SER A 312 0.25 -3.51 -10.01
C SER A 312 -0.80 -4.56 -10.42
N ALA A 313 -2.05 -4.37 -9.97
CA ALA A 313 -3.19 -5.19 -10.39
C ALA A 313 -3.58 -4.97 -11.85
N ALA A 314 -3.51 -3.73 -12.36
CA ALA A 314 -3.74 -3.44 -13.77
C ALA A 314 -2.72 -4.14 -14.69
N MET A 315 -1.45 -4.18 -14.30
CA MET A 315 -0.41 -4.88 -15.04
C MET A 315 -0.57 -6.40 -14.96
N TYR A 316 -0.98 -6.93 -13.79
CA TYR A 316 -1.35 -8.33 -13.66
C TYR A 316 -2.53 -8.70 -14.56
N LEU A 317 -3.56 -7.84 -14.61
CA LEU A 317 -4.70 -8.00 -15.49
C LEU A 317 -4.29 -7.94 -16.96
N ALA A 318 -3.44 -6.98 -17.35
CA ALA A 318 -2.98 -6.85 -18.74
C ALA A 318 -2.27 -8.12 -19.23
N VAL A 319 -1.36 -8.69 -18.43
CA VAL A 319 -0.64 -9.94 -18.76
C VAL A 319 -1.60 -11.12 -18.82
N THR A 320 -2.42 -11.30 -17.78
CA THR A 320 -3.32 -12.47 -17.71
C THR A 320 -4.43 -12.42 -18.75
N ALA A 321 -4.98 -11.24 -19.05
CA ALA A 321 -5.97 -11.04 -20.10
C ALA A 321 -5.39 -11.28 -21.49
N TYR A 322 -4.15 -10.85 -21.76
CA TYR A 322 -3.45 -11.14 -23.01
C TYR A 322 -3.31 -12.65 -23.25
N VAL A 323 -2.84 -13.39 -22.23
CA VAL A 323 -2.68 -14.85 -22.34
C VAL A 323 -4.04 -15.55 -22.42
N ALA A 324 -5.02 -15.11 -21.64
CA ALA A 324 -6.38 -15.64 -21.69
C ALA A 324 -7.07 -15.41 -23.05
N ASN A 325 -6.63 -14.38 -23.79
CA ASN A 325 -7.08 -14.04 -25.14
C ASN A 325 -6.11 -14.57 -26.20
N ASP A 326 -5.69 -15.83 -26.06
CA ASP A 326 -4.85 -16.56 -27.01
C ASP A 326 -3.56 -15.82 -27.41
N ASN A 327 -2.88 -15.26 -26.41
CA ASN A 327 -1.65 -14.48 -26.58
C ASN A 327 -1.82 -13.34 -27.60
N SER A 328 -2.95 -12.63 -27.53
CA SER A 328 -3.29 -11.51 -28.40
C SER A 328 -3.80 -10.31 -27.61
N THR A 329 -3.49 -9.10 -28.07
CA THR A 329 -4.01 -7.86 -27.45
C THR A 329 -5.52 -7.88 -27.43
N VAL A 330 -6.10 -7.72 -26.24
CA VAL A 330 -7.55 -7.60 -26.07
C VAL A 330 -8.02 -6.33 -26.76
N ARG A 331 -9.07 -6.42 -27.58
CA ARG A 331 -9.68 -5.27 -28.24
C ARG A 331 -11.15 -5.50 -28.51
N GLY A 332 -11.99 -4.59 -28.03
CA GLY A 332 -13.42 -4.58 -28.29
C GLY A 332 -14.21 -5.47 -27.34
N ALA A 333 -15.49 -5.11 -27.16
CA ALA A 333 -16.34 -5.63 -26.09
C ALA A 333 -16.37 -7.16 -25.97
N LYS A 334 -16.46 -7.90 -27.08
CA LYS A 334 -16.49 -9.38 -27.03
C LYS A 334 -15.20 -9.99 -26.47
N ALA A 335 -14.05 -9.45 -26.86
CA ALA A 335 -12.76 -9.92 -26.37
C ALA A 335 -12.55 -9.50 -24.91
N GLU A 336 -13.01 -8.30 -24.54
CA GLU A 336 -13.00 -7.81 -23.15
C GLU A 336 -13.85 -8.72 -22.24
N ASP A 337 -15.10 -8.99 -22.62
CA ASP A 337 -16.00 -9.88 -21.87
C ASP A 337 -15.42 -11.29 -21.72
N TYR A 338 -14.85 -11.83 -22.80
CA TYR A 338 -14.21 -13.14 -22.80
C TYR A 338 -13.02 -13.17 -21.82
N ALA A 339 -12.10 -12.20 -21.92
CA ALA A 339 -10.94 -12.12 -21.05
C ALA A 339 -11.35 -11.97 -19.57
N VAL A 340 -12.28 -11.06 -19.26
CA VAL A 340 -12.82 -10.86 -17.90
C VAL A 340 -13.39 -12.16 -17.33
N SER A 341 -14.19 -12.90 -18.12
CA SER A 341 -14.78 -14.17 -17.67
C SER A 341 -13.75 -15.22 -17.24
N ARG A 342 -12.57 -15.20 -17.86
CA ARG A 342 -11.46 -16.14 -17.61
C ARG A 342 -10.64 -15.72 -16.38
N VAL A 343 -10.33 -14.42 -16.26
CA VAL A 343 -9.34 -13.92 -15.29
C VAL A 343 -9.94 -13.36 -13.99
N SER A 344 -11.24 -13.03 -13.93
CA SER A 344 -11.84 -12.41 -12.72
C SER A 344 -11.63 -13.23 -11.44
N ARG A 345 -11.63 -14.57 -11.54
CA ARG A 345 -11.42 -15.45 -10.38
C ARG A 345 -10.01 -15.38 -9.79
N LEU A 346 -9.03 -14.88 -10.54
CA LEU A 346 -7.70 -14.61 -10.01
C LEU A 346 -7.73 -13.50 -8.96
N PHE A 347 -8.68 -12.58 -9.05
CA PHE A 347 -8.81 -11.42 -8.17
C PHE A 347 -9.80 -11.69 -7.03
N THR A 348 -10.99 -12.22 -7.35
CA THR A 348 -12.08 -12.37 -6.37
C THR A 348 -11.81 -13.45 -5.31
N ARG A 349 -10.86 -14.36 -5.55
CA ARG A 349 -10.49 -15.43 -4.61
C ARG A 349 -9.37 -15.05 -3.62
N GLN A 350 -8.81 -13.84 -3.71
CA GLN A 350 -7.67 -13.43 -2.86
C GLN A 350 -8.08 -12.91 -1.48
N GLY A 351 -9.37 -12.59 -1.27
CA GLY A 351 -9.82 -11.92 -0.06
C GLY A 351 -9.56 -10.41 -0.10
N TYR A 352 -9.20 -9.81 1.03
CA TYR A 352 -8.85 -8.39 1.09
C TYR A 352 -7.51 -8.14 0.40
N THR A 353 -7.46 -7.07 -0.41
CA THR A 353 -6.26 -6.64 -1.15
C THR A 353 -6.00 -5.17 -0.91
N GLU A 354 -4.73 -4.81 -0.71
CA GLU A 354 -4.32 -3.42 -0.48
C GLU A 354 -4.41 -2.55 -1.74
N SER A 355 -4.54 -1.25 -1.56
CA SER A 355 -4.66 -0.26 -2.65
C SER A 355 -3.36 0.05 -3.40
N SER A 356 -2.22 -0.45 -2.90
CA SER A 356 -0.90 -0.24 -3.51
C SER A 356 0.05 -1.40 -3.22
N SER A 357 1.10 -1.55 -4.03
CA SER A 357 2.01 -2.71 -3.96
C SER A 357 2.98 -2.68 -2.78
N ASP A 358 3.06 -1.56 -2.06
CA ASP A 358 3.89 -1.42 -0.86
C ASP A 358 3.45 -2.38 0.25
N GLY A 359 2.14 -2.50 0.50
CA GLY A 359 1.58 -3.38 1.53
C GLY A 359 1.92 -4.87 1.29
N PRO A 360 1.51 -5.46 0.15
CA PRO A 360 1.78 -6.87 -0.14
C PRO A 360 3.28 -7.20 -0.18
N PHE A 361 4.11 -6.25 -0.63
CA PHE A 361 5.56 -6.45 -0.63
C PHE A 361 6.18 -6.41 0.78
N LYS A 362 5.72 -5.50 1.65
CA LYS A 362 6.10 -5.50 3.07
C LYS A 362 5.69 -6.79 3.78
N ASP A 363 4.52 -7.32 3.46
CA ASP A 363 4.05 -8.61 3.97
C ASP A 363 4.94 -9.77 3.50
N TYR A 364 5.37 -9.75 2.23
CA TYR A 364 6.33 -10.72 1.71
C TYR A 364 7.65 -10.71 2.49
N LEU A 365 8.22 -9.52 2.74
CA LEU A 365 9.48 -9.38 3.48
C LEU A 365 9.35 -9.85 4.95
N SER A 366 8.18 -9.64 5.57
CA SER A 366 8.00 -9.78 7.02
C SER A 366 7.36 -11.11 7.44
N ASN A 367 6.39 -11.61 6.68
CA ASN A 367 5.50 -12.69 7.11
C ASN A 367 5.86 -14.07 6.55
N GLY A 368 6.75 -14.13 5.55
CA GLY A 368 7.21 -15.38 4.96
C GLY A 368 6.17 -16.14 4.13
N MET A 369 6.57 -17.30 3.60
CA MET A 369 5.75 -18.11 2.68
C MET A 369 4.42 -18.60 3.27
N GLY A 370 4.32 -18.68 4.60
CA GLY A 370 3.11 -19.06 5.33
C GLY A 370 1.91 -18.19 4.96
N THR A 371 2.13 -16.87 4.99
CA THR A 371 1.10 -15.86 4.80
C THR A 371 0.99 -15.43 3.33
N VAL A 372 2.14 -15.17 2.69
CA VAL A 372 2.21 -14.66 1.31
C VAL A 372 3.15 -15.55 0.49
N PRO A 373 2.69 -16.71 -0.04
CA PRO A 373 3.56 -17.65 -0.75
C PRO A 373 4.07 -17.09 -2.08
N MET A 374 3.29 -16.26 -2.76
CA MET A 374 3.65 -15.58 -4.01
C MET A 374 2.99 -14.20 -4.06
N VAL A 375 3.73 -13.17 -4.48
CA VAL A 375 3.20 -11.81 -4.64
C VAL A 375 3.66 -11.20 -5.97
N TRP A 376 2.73 -10.56 -6.67
CA TRP A 376 2.97 -9.78 -7.88
C TRP A 376 3.54 -8.40 -7.51
N VAL A 377 4.75 -8.10 -7.99
CA VAL A 377 5.55 -6.95 -7.56
C VAL A 377 6.20 -6.25 -8.75
N TYR A 378 6.63 -5.01 -8.54
CA TYR A 378 7.63 -4.40 -9.41
C TYR A 378 9.01 -4.99 -9.08
N GLU A 379 9.80 -5.32 -10.10
CA GLU A 379 11.22 -5.72 -9.93
C GLU A 379 11.99 -4.73 -9.06
N ALA A 380 11.75 -3.42 -9.25
CA ALA A 380 12.42 -2.37 -8.49
C ALA A 380 12.25 -2.52 -6.98
N GLN A 381 11.07 -2.93 -6.50
CA GLN A 381 10.85 -3.17 -5.07
C GLN A 381 11.75 -4.30 -4.53
N TYR A 382 11.90 -5.38 -5.30
CA TYR A 382 12.75 -6.50 -4.91
C TYR A 382 14.23 -6.15 -5.00
N VAL A 383 14.66 -5.46 -6.06
CA VAL A 383 16.06 -5.04 -6.24
C VAL A 383 16.48 -4.04 -5.17
N ASP A 384 15.63 -3.05 -4.85
CA ASP A 384 15.87 -2.13 -3.74
C ASP A 384 16.03 -2.87 -2.41
N ALA A 385 15.09 -3.77 -2.11
CA ALA A 385 15.15 -4.57 -0.89
C ALA A 385 16.42 -5.43 -0.82
N ALA A 386 16.83 -6.03 -1.94
CA ALA A 386 18.03 -6.86 -2.01
C ALA A 386 19.32 -6.02 -1.85
N ALA A 387 19.40 -4.87 -2.51
CA ALA A 387 20.52 -3.94 -2.40
C ALA A 387 20.72 -3.44 -0.96
N HIS A 388 19.62 -3.27 -0.23
CA HIS A 388 19.60 -2.89 1.18
C HIS A 388 19.60 -4.06 2.17
N GLY A 389 19.86 -5.30 1.71
CA GLY A 389 20.01 -6.47 2.57
C GLY A 389 18.73 -6.95 3.28
N LYS A 390 17.55 -6.54 2.78
CA LYS A 390 16.23 -6.95 3.31
C LYS A 390 15.75 -8.30 2.75
N VAL A 391 16.33 -8.77 1.65
CA VAL A 391 16.01 -10.07 1.02
C VAL A 391 16.85 -11.19 1.64
N LYS A 392 16.18 -12.28 2.04
CA LYS A 392 16.80 -13.47 2.67
C LYS A 392 17.19 -14.53 1.62
N PRO A 393 18.10 -15.48 1.92
CA PRO A 393 18.56 -16.47 0.93
C PRO A 393 17.45 -17.31 0.26
N ASP A 394 16.37 -17.61 0.98
CA ASP A 394 15.24 -18.39 0.44
C ASP A 394 14.21 -17.53 -0.30
N MET A 395 14.37 -16.21 -0.36
CA MET A 395 13.49 -15.31 -1.09
C MET A 395 13.93 -15.24 -2.55
N VAL A 396 13.04 -15.55 -3.48
CA VAL A 396 13.35 -15.68 -4.91
C VAL A 396 12.47 -14.74 -5.73
N LEU A 397 13.05 -14.07 -6.72
CA LEU A 397 12.34 -13.34 -7.76
C LEU A 397 12.14 -14.25 -8.98
N MET A 398 10.91 -14.29 -9.50
CA MET A 398 10.57 -14.99 -10.74
C MET A 398 10.02 -14.02 -11.78
N TYR A 399 10.37 -14.21 -13.04
CA TYR A 399 9.82 -13.41 -14.14
C TYR A 399 8.66 -14.15 -14.82
N PRO A 400 7.45 -13.57 -14.85
CA PRO A 400 6.34 -14.14 -15.60
C PRO A 400 6.65 -14.13 -17.10
N LYS A 401 6.16 -15.14 -17.82
CA LYS A 401 6.26 -15.26 -19.27
C LYS A 401 4.85 -15.37 -19.87
N PRO A 402 4.39 -14.34 -20.61
CA PRO A 402 5.02 -13.03 -20.78
C PRO A 402 5.03 -12.19 -19.50
N THR A 403 5.89 -11.16 -19.43
CA THR A 403 5.81 -10.07 -18.43
C THR A 403 5.32 -8.77 -19.08
N VAL A 404 5.23 -7.69 -18.31
CA VAL A 404 4.92 -6.34 -18.78
C VAL A 404 5.87 -5.33 -18.15
N MET A 405 6.32 -4.35 -18.93
CA MET A 405 7.12 -3.24 -18.44
C MET A 405 6.22 -2.11 -17.94
N SER A 406 6.37 -1.75 -16.67
CA SER A 406 5.71 -0.57 -16.12
C SER A 406 6.58 0.66 -16.37
N GLN A 407 6.11 1.60 -17.18
CA GLN A 407 6.76 2.90 -17.34
C GLN A 407 6.30 3.84 -16.23
N HIS A 408 7.24 4.38 -15.46
CA HIS A 408 6.93 5.37 -14.46
C HIS A 408 6.94 6.72 -15.18
N THR A 409 5.78 7.37 -15.24
CA THR A 409 5.59 8.54 -16.11
C THR A 409 5.24 9.76 -15.28
N VAL A 410 6.10 10.78 -15.30
CA VAL A 410 5.83 12.09 -14.72
C VAL A 410 4.93 12.87 -15.67
N VAL A 411 3.78 13.33 -15.18
CA VAL A 411 2.91 14.30 -15.83
C VAL A 411 3.10 15.65 -15.15
N PRO A 412 3.73 16.63 -15.80
CA PRO A 412 3.89 17.97 -15.26
C PRO A 412 2.56 18.72 -15.31
N LEU A 413 2.06 19.15 -14.15
CA LEU A 413 0.79 19.88 -14.05
C LEU A 413 0.99 21.40 -14.18
N ASN A 414 2.23 21.87 -14.00
CA ASN A 414 2.66 23.24 -14.21
C ASN A 414 4.19 23.31 -14.48
N ASP A 415 4.73 24.52 -14.63
CA ASP A 415 6.14 24.77 -14.92
C ASP A 415 7.12 24.17 -13.89
N LYS A 416 6.74 24.12 -12.61
CA LYS A 416 7.58 23.50 -11.58
C LYS A 416 7.66 21.99 -11.78
N GLY A 417 6.51 21.36 -12.03
CA GLY A 417 6.44 19.94 -12.38
C GLY A 417 7.19 19.62 -13.66
N ASP A 418 7.14 20.50 -14.66
CA ASP A 418 7.88 20.34 -15.92
C ASP A 418 9.39 20.33 -15.70
N ARG A 419 9.89 21.31 -14.93
CA ARG A 419 11.32 21.36 -14.58
C ARG A 419 11.75 20.14 -13.78
N LEU A 420 10.93 19.67 -12.83
CA LEU A 420 11.23 18.46 -12.07
C LEU A 420 11.23 17.22 -12.95
N GLY A 421 10.25 17.06 -13.85
CA GLY A 421 10.18 15.93 -14.78
C GLY A 421 11.39 15.84 -15.70
N LYS A 422 11.84 16.97 -16.26
CA LYS A 422 13.10 17.07 -17.00
C LYS A 422 14.29 16.66 -16.15
N LEU A 423 14.37 17.18 -14.92
CA LEU A 423 15.47 16.93 -14.01
C LEU A 423 15.57 15.44 -13.65
N LEU A 424 14.47 14.81 -13.24
CA LEU A 424 14.41 13.37 -12.93
C LEU A 424 14.86 12.50 -14.10
N THR A 425 14.69 12.97 -15.34
CA THR A 425 14.97 12.22 -16.57
C THR A 425 16.40 12.40 -17.08
N THR A 426 16.99 13.58 -16.88
CA THR A 426 18.25 13.99 -17.53
C THR A 426 19.41 14.13 -16.55
N ASP A 427 19.13 14.23 -15.26
CA ASP A 427 20.16 14.39 -14.26
C ASP A 427 20.91 13.08 -13.97
N PRO A 428 22.25 13.03 -14.12
CA PRO A 428 23.00 11.80 -13.91
C PRO A 428 22.96 11.30 -12.46
N ASP A 429 22.92 12.18 -11.45
CA ASP A 429 22.87 11.76 -10.05
C ASP A 429 21.50 11.16 -9.70
N LEU A 430 20.41 11.78 -10.15
CA LEU A 430 19.07 11.24 -9.94
C LEU A 430 18.83 9.94 -10.72
N GLN A 431 19.36 9.80 -11.94
CA GLN A 431 19.32 8.55 -12.69
C GLN A 431 20.10 7.44 -11.97
N ARG A 432 21.30 7.74 -11.45
CA ARG A 432 22.09 6.79 -10.66
C ARG A 432 21.38 6.41 -9.35
N LEU A 433 20.78 7.38 -8.66
CA LEU A 433 20.02 7.12 -7.43
C LEU A 433 18.76 6.29 -7.75
N ALA A 434 18.06 6.54 -8.85
CA ALA A 434 16.92 5.72 -9.27
C ALA A 434 17.32 4.25 -9.48
N ALA A 435 18.49 3.99 -10.08
CA ALA A 435 19.04 2.64 -10.20
C ALA A 435 19.38 2.01 -8.83
N GLN A 436 19.91 2.79 -7.88
CA GLN A 436 20.18 2.31 -6.51
C GLN A 436 18.90 1.92 -5.77
N HIS A 437 17.78 2.54 -6.12
CA HIS A 437 16.41 2.18 -5.68
C HIS A 437 15.75 1.14 -6.59
N GLY A 438 16.53 0.42 -7.38
CA GLY A 438 16.08 -0.74 -8.18
C GLY A 438 15.31 -0.42 -9.45
N PHE A 439 15.04 0.85 -9.78
CA PHE A 439 14.42 1.19 -11.05
C PHE A 439 15.40 1.02 -12.22
N ARG A 440 14.87 0.78 -13.42
CA ARG A 440 15.65 0.79 -14.67
C ARG A 440 15.61 2.18 -15.30
N PRO A 441 16.67 3.00 -15.18
CA PRO A 441 16.73 4.32 -15.79
C PRO A 441 16.93 4.21 -17.31
N ASN A 442 16.97 5.36 -18.00
CA ASN A 442 17.18 5.38 -19.45
C ASN A 442 18.55 4.80 -19.85
N ASP A 443 19.55 4.98 -18.99
CA ASP A 443 20.82 4.28 -19.09
C ASP A 443 20.76 2.96 -18.31
N VAL A 444 20.66 1.85 -19.04
CA VAL A 444 20.53 0.50 -18.49
C VAL A 444 21.82 0.04 -17.79
N THR A 445 22.97 0.65 -18.08
CA THR A 445 24.22 0.26 -17.40
C THR A 445 24.18 0.59 -15.91
N LEU A 446 23.51 1.69 -15.52
CA LEU A 446 23.33 2.07 -14.12
C LEU A 446 22.62 0.98 -13.31
N PHE A 447 21.56 0.40 -13.86
CA PHE A 447 20.84 -0.73 -13.24
C PHE A 447 21.69 -2.01 -13.21
N THR A 448 22.42 -2.27 -14.31
CA THR A 448 23.31 -3.43 -14.42
C THR A 448 24.43 -3.38 -13.38
N ASP A 449 25.00 -2.20 -13.13
CA ASP A 449 26.05 -2.00 -12.15
C ASP A 449 25.56 -2.28 -10.72
N VAL A 450 24.36 -1.79 -10.36
CA VAL A 450 23.75 -2.04 -9.05
C VAL A 450 23.49 -3.54 -8.85
N THR A 451 22.83 -4.18 -9.81
CA THR A 451 22.48 -5.60 -9.68
C THR A 451 23.70 -6.51 -9.67
N THR A 452 24.75 -6.17 -10.43
CA THR A 452 26.04 -6.87 -10.40
C THR A 452 26.76 -6.69 -9.06
N ALA A 453 26.85 -5.45 -8.55
CA ALA A 453 27.52 -5.14 -7.29
C ALA A 453 26.88 -5.88 -6.10
N HIS A 454 25.56 -6.01 -6.11
CA HIS A 454 24.80 -6.70 -5.07
C HIS A 454 24.51 -8.18 -5.37
N ARG A 455 24.97 -8.71 -6.53
CA ARG A 455 24.74 -10.09 -6.99
C ARG A 455 23.25 -10.48 -7.03
N ILE A 456 22.41 -9.56 -7.49
CA ILE A 456 20.97 -9.75 -7.59
C ILE A 456 20.65 -10.39 -8.95
N PRO A 457 20.08 -11.60 -9.01
CA PRO A 457 19.76 -12.25 -10.28
C PRO A 457 18.57 -11.55 -10.95
N VAL A 458 18.84 -10.83 -12.04
CA VAL A 458 17.83 -10.10 -12.83
C VAL A 458 17.95 -10.41 -14.31
N ASP A 459 16.85 -10.26 -15.05
CA ASP A 459 16.86 -10.40 -16.50
C ASP A 459 17.16 -9.05 -17.15
N ALA A 460 18.42 -8.84 -17.55
CA ALA A 460 18.83 -7.60 -18.20
C ALA A 460 18.09 -7.37 -19.53
N ASN A 461 17.75 -8.45 -20.25
CA ASN A 461 17.20 -8.41 -21.61
C ASN A 461 15.85 -9.09 -21.67
N LEU A 462 14.84 -8.48 -21.06
CA LEU A 462 13.47 -8.96 -21.10
C LEU A 462 12.94 -8.95 -22.55
N VAL A 463 12.90 -10.11 -23.20
CA VAL A 463 12.38 -10.24 -24.58
C VAL A 463 10.88 -10.52 -24.61
N ASN A 464 10.41 -11.41 -23.73
CA ASN A 464 9.00 -11.85 -23.72
C ASN A 464 8.13 -10.89 -22.89
N GLN A 465 7.89 -9.70 -23.43
CA GLN A 465 7.06 -8.68 -22.82
C GLN A 465 5.82 -8.39 -23.66
N VAL A 466 4.69 -8.12 -23.01
CA VAL A 466 3.49 -7.59 -23.66
C VAL A 466 3.38 -6.10 -23.43
N SER A 467 2.79 -5.40 -24.38
CA SER A 467 2.28 -4.04 -24.15
C SER A 467 0.88 -4.14 -23.52
N PRO A 468 0.58 -3.37 -22.46
CA PRO A 468 -0.79 -3.23 -22.01
C PRO A 468 -1.71 -2.79 -23.15
N PRO A 469 -3.02 -3.13 -23.11
CA PRO A 469 -4.01 -2.50 -23.97
C PRO A 469 -4.00 -0.97 -23.83
N ASP A 470 -4.64 -0.28 -24.77
CA ASP A 470 -4.89 1.15 -24.61
C ASP A 470 -5.67 1.46 -23.32
N TYR A 471 -5.63 2.72 -22.89
CA TYR A 471 -6.24 3.15 -21.64
C TYR A 471 -7.72 2.73 -21.53
N ASP A 472 -8.51 2.96 -22.58
CA ASP A 472 -9.95 2.70 -22.54
C ASP A 472 -10.24 1.19 -22.41
N THR A 473 -9.53 0.35 -23.17
CA THR A 473 -9.64 -1.11 -23.07
C THR A 473 -9.19 -1.62 -21.69
N LEU A 474 -8.07 -1.11 -21.18
CA LEU A 474 -7.57 -1.51 -19.86
C LEU A 474 -8.55 -1.13 -18.74
N GLU A 475 -9.17 0.05 -18.82
CA GLU A 475 -10.19 0.47 -17.86
C GLU A 475 -11.47 -0.38 -17.94
N HIS A 476 -11.93 -0.74 -19.14
CA HIS A 476 -13.07 -1.65 -19.29
C HIS A 476 -12.80 -3.02 -18.67
N LEU A 477 -11.59 -3.57 -18.87
CA LEU A 477 -11.17 -4.82 -18.24
C LEU A 477 -11.16 -4.69 -16.71
N LEU A 478 -10.57 -3.60 -16.18
CA LEU A 478 -10.51 -3.32 -14.74
C LEU A 478 -11.91 -3.18 -14.13
N ASP A 479 -12.82 -2.47 -14.80
CA ASP A 479 -14.20 -2.31 -14.37
C ASP A 479 -14.98 -3.62 -14.45
N GLY A 480 -14.74 -4.45 -15.46
CA GLY A 480 -15.31 -5.80 -15.56
C GLY A 480 -14.89 -6.71 -14.41
N VAL A 481 -13.59 -6.70 -14.06
CA VAL A 481 -13.07 -7.41 -12.88
C VAL A 481 -13.65 -6.82 -11.58
N ALA A 482 -13.68 -5.49 -11.45
CA ALA A 482 -14.22 -4.83 -10.27
C ALA A 482 -15.70 -5.16 -10.02
N LYS A 483 -16.51 -5.25 -11.09
CA LYS A 483 -17.91 -5.68 -11.01
C LYS A 483 -18.06 -7.11 -10.50
N SER A 484 -17.07 -7.97 -10.76
CA SER A 484 -17.09 -9.38 -10.35
C SER A 484 -16.87 -9.60 -8.83
N TYR A 485 -16.55 -8.54 -8.07
CA TYR A 485 -16.47 -8.61 -6.60
C TYR A 485 -17.84 -8.53 -5.91
N ASN A 486 -18.88 -8.11 -6.64
CA ASN A 486 -20.27 -8.03 -6.17
C ASN A 486 -21.09 -9.15 -6.79
#